data_AF-A0A0S6XF03-F1
#
_entry.id   AF-A0A0S6XF03-F1
#
_cell.length_a   1.000
_cell.length_b   1.000
_cell.length_c   1.000
_cell.angle_alpha   90.00
_cell.angle_beta   90.00
_cell.angle_gamma   90.00
#
_symmetry.space_group_name_H-M   'P 1'
#
loop_
_entity.id
_entity.type
_entity.pdbx_description
1 polymer ?
#
loop_
_entity_poly.entity_id
_entity_poly.type
_entity_poly.pdbx_seq_one_letter_code
_entity_poly.pdbx_strand_id
1 'polypeptide(L)'
;MQSILIHLCAGRTIGVSHRSEILGLQGGKPRIVQKRVDSGSGLGGEIELGKKGMSETHVRSYVYEGVSPGFAETDVDEFDSASKELAWSRSLATARSAFGIQSQDLERVRDTFFDNVGNDPEGDRTHWSDGLPEDGVGRINLPTLTGGFDKDGLQAFYRDLFGPTAHMIRAKLISRTVGATQVVDEMIVSFKHDAVIEWILPRVPPTGKNVRIPMVSIVAVKAGRCVSERLYWDQASVLVQIGMLDPKLIPDSFKSKSKESPKKLRMPVVDSEQAYAVEEGEDWDGSVNNLVDGLRNASVS
;
A
#
# COMPACT_ATOMS: atom_id res chain seq x y z
N MET A 1 16.85 -14.23 23.11
CA MET A 1 17.02 -12.76 23.06
C MET A 1 15.66 -12.15 23.39
N GLN A 2 15.54 -11.29 24.42
CA GLN A 2 14.25 -10.72 24.82
C GLN A 2 13.96 -9.46 24.01
N SER A 3 13.01 -9.51 23.08
CA SER A 3 12.53 -8.34 22.35
C SER A 3 11.27 -7.80 23.00
N ILE A 4 11.31 -6.54 23.42
CA ILE A 4 10.17 -5.82 23.99
C ILE A 4 9.60 -4.92 22.89
N LEU A 5 8.29 -5.01 22.66
CA LEU A 5 7.55 -4.17 21.74
C LEU A 5 6.49 -3.39 22.51
N ILE A 6 6.38 -2.10 22.25
CA ILE A 6 5.42 -1.21 22.90
C ILE A 6 4.63 -0.46 21.83
N HIS A 7 3.31 -0.41 21.97
CA HIS A 7 2.40 0.39 21.16
C HIS A 7 1.77 1.48 22.03
N LEU A 8 1.87 2.73 21.60
CA LEU A 8 1.47 3.89 22.39
C LEU A 8 0.56 4.82 21.60
N CYS A 9 -0.43 5.40 22.25
CA CYS A 9 -1.26 6.43 21.64
C CYS A 9 -0.61 7.80 21.81
N ALA A 10 -0.53 8.58 20.74
CA ALA A 10 0.06 9.91 20.75
C ALA A 10 -0.69 10.87 21.68
N GLY A 11 0.02 11.87 22.22
CA GLY A 11 -0.56 12.93 23.03
C GLY A 11 -0.98 12.50 24.44
N ARG A 12 -0.77 11.23 24.81
CA ARG A 12 -1.07 10.71 26.15
C ARG A 12 0.12 10.83 27.09
N THR A 13 -0.13 10.85 28.39
CA THR A 13 0.91 10.78 29.42
C THR A 13 0.97 9.37 29.99
N ILE A 14 2.16 8.78 30.01
CA ILE A 14 2.43 7.44 30.53
C ILE A 14 3.33 7.50 31.76
N GLY A 15 3.10 6.58 32.70
CA GLY A 15 3.98 6.38 33.85
C GLY A 15 5.09 5.39 33.50
N VAL A 16 6.35 5.83 33.53
CA VAL A 16 7.52 4.97 33.34
C VAL A 16 8.14 4.66 34.70
N SER A 17 8.07 3.39 35.12
CA SER A 17 8.64 2.93 36.39
C SER A 17 10.12 2.58 36.21
N HIS A 18 11.01 3.29 36.92
CA HIS A 18 12.42 2.96 37.03
C HIS A 18 12.71 2.24 38.35
N ARG A 19 13.37 1.08 38.28
CA ARG A 19 14.05 0.45 39.41
C ARG A 19 15.55 0.65 39.25
N SER A 20 16.18 1.32 40.21
CA SER A 20 17.63 1.43 40.28
C SER A 20 18.19 0.14 40.89
N GLU A 21 18.85 -0.68 40.07
CA GLU A 21 19.67 -1.78 40.57
C GLU A 21 21.06 -1.23 40.93
N ILE A 22 21.38 -1.25 42.22
CA ILE A 22 22.74 -1.01 42.72
C ILE A 22 23.26 -2.38 43.16
N LEU A 23 24.47 -2.74 42.70
CA LEU A 23 25.12 -4.02 42.93
C LEU A 23 24.96 -4.50 44.39
N GLY A 24 24.29 -5.64 44.60
CA GLY A 24 24.29 -6.39 45.86
C GLY A 24 23.21 -6.05 46.89
N LEU A 25 22.35 -5.06 46.68
CA LEU A 25 21.20 -4.79 47.57
C LEU A 25 19.91 -4.67 46.76
N GLN A 26 19.01 -5.62 46.95
CA GLN A 26 17.66 -5.58 46.40
C GLN A 26 16.81 -4.59 47.22
N GLY A 27 16.33 -3.49 46.62
CA GLY A 27 15.16 -2.78 47.16
C GLY A 27 15.26 -1.26 47.30
N GLY A 28 15.15 -0.53 46.18
CA GLY A 28 14.57 0.82 46.19
C GLY A 28 13.10 0.77 45.76
N LYS A 29 12.23 1.61 46.35
CA LYS A 29 10.84 1.78 45.85
C LYS A 29 10.90 2.22 44.38
N PRO A 30 10.07 1.66 43.49
CA PRO A 30 10.04 2.07 42.08
C PRO A 30 9.67 3.55 41.98
N ARG A 31 10.47 4.32 41.24
CA ARG A 31 10.15 5.73 40.94
C ARG A 31 9.40 5.78 39.62
N ILE A 32 8.16 6.28 39.65
CA ILE A 32 7.35 6.50 38.45
C ILE A 32 7.63 7.91 37.95
N VAL A 33 8.08 8.02 36.70
CA VAL A 33 8.24 9.29 35.98
C VAL A 33 7.14 9.38 34.95
N GLN A 34 6.35 10.46 35.02
CA GLN A 34 5.36 10.75 33.99
C GLN A 34 6.06 11.28 32.74
N LYS A 35 5.80 10.68 31.60
CA LYS A 35 6.31 11.12 30.29
C LYS A 35 5.16 11.31 29.33
N ARG A 36 5.16 12.42 28.61
CA ARG A 36 4.24 12.60 27.48
C ARG A 36 4.74 11.79 26.29
N VAL A 37 3.84 11.14 25.59
CA VAL A 37 4.08 10.49 24.32
C VAL A 37 3.92 11.56 23.24
N ASP A 38 5.03 12.04 22.73
CA ASP A 38 5.03 13.07 21.69
C ASP A 38 4.57 12.48 20.35
N SER A 39 3.84 13.29 19.59
CA SER A 39 3.51 13.02 18.20
C SER A 39 4.77 13.15 17.35
N GLY A 40 5.11 12.09 16.62
CA GLY A 40 6.17 12.14 15.59
C GLY A 40 5.67 12.84 14.33
N SER A 41 6.03 12.32 13.15
CA SER A 41 5.46 12.76 11.87
C SER A 41 4.04 12.24 11.60
N GLY A 42 3.41 11.56 12.57
CA GLY A 42 2.12 10.88 12.41
C GLY A 42 2.09 9.62 11.56
N LEU A 43 3.22 9.18 11.02
CA LEU A 43 3.31 7.96 10.19
C LEU A 43 3.69 6.71 11.00
N GLY A 44 3.35 6.69 12.29
CA GLY A 44 3.61 5.53 13.14
C GLY A 44 5.06 5.38 13.59
N GLY A 45 5.79 6.49 13.77
CA GLY A 45 7.23 6.49 14.05
C GLY A 45 7.64 5.80 15.36
N GLU A 46 8.92 5.44 15.45
CA GLU A 46 9.54 4.91 16.67
C GLU A 46 9.90 6.05 17.64
N ILE A 47 9.71 5.82 18.94
CA ILE A 47 10.22 6.71 20.00
C ILE A 47 11.22 5.99 20.89
N GLU A 48 12.27 6.70 21.30
CA GLU A 48 13.28 6.18 22.20
C GLU A 48 12.81 6.22 23.67
N LEU A 49 12.28 5.10 24.16
CA LEU A 49 12.00 4.90 25.58
C LEU A 49 13.01 3.90 26.18
N GLY A 50 13.92 4.37 27.04
CA GLY A 50 14.69 3.50 27.94
C GLY A 50 16.19 3.30 27.66
N LYS A 51 16.84 4.09 26.79
CA LYS A 51 18.23 3.87 26.35
C LYS A 51 19.37 3.97 27.38
N LYS A 52 19.14 4.31 28.65
CA LYS A 52 20.27 4.45 29.59
C LYS A 52 20.71 3.07 30.13
N GLY A 53 21.60 2.41 29.39
CA GLY A 53 22.34 1.21 29.86
C GLY A 53 21.92 -0.14 29.26
N MET A 54 20.95 -0.17 28.34
CA MET A 54 20.62 -1.38 27.58
C MET A 54 21.13 -1.24 26.16
N SER A 55 21.91 -2.22 25.68
CA SER A 55 22.36 -2.32 24.29
C SER A 55 21.17 -2.08 23.34
N GLU A 56 21.39 -1.26 22.31
CA GLU A 56 20.43 -0.58 21.42
C GLU A 56 19.40 -1.48 20.68
N THR A 57 19.31 -2.77 21.01
CA THR A 57 18.65 -3.81 20.21
C THR A 57 17.37 -4.43 20.79
N HIS A 58 16.87 -3.99 21.96
CA HIS A 58 15.89 -4.82 22.69
C HIS A 58 14.52 -4.21 23.01
N VAL A 59 14.30 -2.90 22.82
CA VAL A 59 13.00 -2.26 23.05
C VAL A 59 12.62 -1.38 21.87
N ARG A 60 11.52 -1.70 21.18
CA ARG A 60 10.95 -0.87 20.12
C ARG A 60 9.61 -0.31 20.57
N SER A 61 9.41 1.00 20.43
CA SER A 61 8.17 1.66 20.84
C SER A 61 7.60 2.44 19.66
N TYR A 62 6.36 2.14 19.27
CA TYR A 62 5.66 2.83 18.19
C TYR A 62 4.54 3.71 18.73
N VAL A 63 4.32 4.85 18.07
CA VAL A 63 3.28 5.82 18.43
C VAL A 63 2.21 5.89 17.34
N TYR A 64 0.93 5.85 17.72
CA TYR A 64 -0.23 5.93 16.84
C TYR A 64 -0.99 7.23 17.08
N GLU A 65 -1.19 8.01 16.02
CA GLU A 65 -1.88 9.29 16.07
C GLU A 65 -3.38 9.14 15.86
N GLY A 66 -4.16 10.06 16.45
CA GLY A 66 -5.62 10.09 16.29
C GLY A 66 -6.39 8.98 17.03
N VAL A 67 -5.69 8.06 17.72
CA VAL A 67 -6.31 6.91 18.40
C VAL A 67 -6.25 7.01 19.93
N SER A 68 -7.07 6.20 20.60
CA SER A 68 -7.13 6.07 22.05
C SER A 68 -6.80 4.64 22.51
N PRO A 69 -6.42 4.42 23.79
CA PRO A 69 -6.27 3.08 24.32
C PRO A 69 -7.53 2.25 24.06
N GLY A 70 -7.37 1.03 23.55
CA GLY A 70 -8.49 0.22 23.03
C GLY A 70 -8.56 0.18 21.50
N PHE A 71 -7.76 0.97 20.77
CA PHE A 71 -7.84 1.03 19.30
C PHE A 71 -7.66 -0.29 18.55
N ALA A 72 -7.06 -1.30 19.21
CA ALA A 72 -6.85 -2.62 18.62
C ALA A 72 -7.93 -3.65 19.01
N GLU A 73 -8.83 -3.30 19.92
CA GLU A 73 -9.94 -4.14 20.35
C GLU A 73 -11.15 -3.90 19.43
N THR A 74 -11.73 -4.97 18.87
CA THR A 74 -12.75 -4.85 17.80
C THR A 74 -14.16 -4.59 18.32
N ASP A 75 -14.37 -4.66 19.64
CA ASP A 75 -15.65 -4.62 20.32
C ASP A 75 -15.86 -3.34 21.16
N VAL A 76 -15.05 -2.31 20.92
CA VAL A 76 -15.11 -1.01 21.61
C VAL A 76 -15.17 0.16 20.62
N ASP A 77 -15.66 1.31 21.09
CA ASP A 77 -15.82 2.52 20.27
C ASP A 77 -14.47 3.10 19.80
N GLU A 78 -13.39 2.84 20.54
CA GLU A 78 -12.05 3.30 20.20
C GLU A 78 -11.42 2.56 19.03
N PHE A 79 -12.03 1.46 18.55
CA PHE A 79 -11.50 0.62 17.48
C PHE A 79 -11.09 1.43 16.24
N ASP A 80 -9.85 1.28 15.82
CA ASP A 80 -9.33 1.86 14.58
C ASP A 80 -8.63 0.78 13.75
N SER A 81 -9.27 0.37 12.65
CA SER A 81 -8.79 -0.74 11.83
C SER A 81 -7.39 -0.49 11.25
N ALA A 82 -7.06 0.74 10.87
CA ALA A 82 -5.78 1.06 10.23
C ALA A 82 -4.62 0.92 11.23
N SER A 83 -4.74 1.56 12.39
CA SER A 83 -3.76 1.49 13.47
C SER A 83 -3.65 0.08 14.03
N LYS A 84 -4.78 -0.64 14.15
CA LYS A 84 -4.81 -2.04 14.57
C LYS A 84 -4.01 -2.95 13.64
N GLU A 85 -4.22 -2.86 12.32
CA GLU A 85 -3.50 -3.74 11.37
C GLU A 85 -1.99 -3.43 11.34
N LEU A 86 -1.61 -2.16 11.48
CA LEU A 86 -0.21 -1.76 11.60
C LEU A 86 0.43 -2.29 12.91
N ALA A 87 -0.26 -2.13 14.04
CA ALA A 87 0.18 -2.66 15.33
C ALA A 87 0.29 -4.19 15.31
N TRP A 88 -0.68 -4.87 14.70
CA TRP A 88 -0.68 -6.32 14.52
C TRP A 88 0.52 -6.81 13.71
N SER A 89 0.81 -6.18 12.56
CA SER A 89 1.94 -6.56 11.72
C SER A 89 3.28 -6.45 12.47
N ARG A 90 3.47 -5.37 13.23
CA ARG A 90 4.64 -5.15 14.10
C ARG A 90 4.73 -6.20 15.21
N SER A 91 3.63 -6.47 15.90
CA SER A 91 3.56 -7.49 16.95
C SER A 91 3.90 -8.88 16.42
N LEU A 92 3.35 -9.25 15.27
CA LEU A 92 3.60 -10.54 14.64
C LEU A 92 5.06 -10.69 14.20
N ALA A 93 5.65 -9.64 13.63
CA ALA A 93 7.06 -9.62 13.26
C ALA A 93 7.97 -9.84 14.48
N THR A 94 7.72 -9.09 15.57
CA THR A 94 8.48 -9.24 16.83
C THR A 94 8.30 -10.63 17.44
N ALA A 95 7.07 -11.14 17.50
CA ALA A 95 6.80 -12.47 18.06
C ALA A 95 7.52 -13.56 17.27
N ARG A 96 7.42 -13.56 15.93
CA ARG A 96 8.12 -14.54 15.09
C ARG A 96 9.63 -14.53 15.32
N SER A 97 10.22 -13.34 15.37
CA SER A 97 11.65 -13.17 15.65
C SER A 97 12.03 -13.67 17.03
N ALA A 98 11.28 -13.32 18.08
CA ALA A 98 11.58 -13.69 19.45
C ALA A 98 11.47 -15.20 19.72
N PHE A 99 10.51 -15.87 19.07
CA PHE A 99 10.27 -17.31 19.22
C PHE A 99 11.01 -18.16 18.18
N GLY A 100 11.75 -17.56 17.25
CA GLY A 100 12.38 -18.29 16.14
C GLY A 100 11.38 -19.01 15.23
N ILE A 101 10.13 -18.52 15.17
CA ILE A 101 9.10 -19.07 14.29
C ILE A 101 9.48 -18.67 12.87
N GLN A 102 9.72 -19.67 12.02
CA GLN A 102 9.95 -19.42 10.60
C GLN A 102 8.78 -18.63 10.03
N SER A 103 9.09 -17.48 9.41
CA SER A 103 8.09 -16.72 8.67
C SER A 103 7.54 -17.61 7.56
N GLN A 104 6.23 -17.55 7.38
CA GLN A 104 5.62 -18.13 6.21
C GLN A 104 6.21 -17.48 4.97
N ASP A 105 6.44 -18.29 3.94
CA ASP A 105 6.78 -17.82 2.61
C ASP A 105 5.55 -17.15 1.98
N LEU A 106 5.43 -15.84 2.19
CA LEU A 106 4.30 -15.05 1.71
C LEU A 106 4.30 -14.92 0.20
N GLU A 107 5.48 -14.92 -0.42
CA GLU A 107 5.62 -14.88 -1.88
C GLU A 107 5.02 -16.13 -2.50
N ARG A 108 5.40 -17.30 -1.99
CA ARG A 108 4.82 -18.56 -2.46
C ARG A 108 3.31 -18.63 -2.25
N VAL A 109 2.80 -18.16 -1.11
CA VAL A 109 1.34 -18.10 -0.86
C VAL A 109 0.67 -17.22 -1.91
N ARG A 110 1.22 -16.03 -2.16
CA ARG A 110 0.75 -15.10 -3.17
C ARG A 110 0.81 -15.71 -4.58
N ASP A 111 1.96 -16.25 -4.98
CA ASP A 111 2.17 -16.76 -6.33
C ASP A 111 1.28 -17.97 -6.60
N THR A 112 1.15 -18.88 -5.63
CA THR A 112 0.19 -19.99 -5.71
C THR A 112 -1.24 -19.50 -5.89
N PHE A 113 -1.64 -18.46 -5.15
CA PHE A 113 -2.97 -17.86 -5.30
C PHE A 113 -3.19 -17.32 -6.72
N PHE A 114 -2.26 -16.53 -7.24
CA PHE A 114 -2.38 -15.94 -8.59
C PHE A 114 -2.19 -16.95 -9.73
N ASP A 115 -1.42 -18.01 -9.53
CA ASP A 115 -1.28 -19.10 -10.51
C ASP A 115 -2.57 -19.91 -10.62
N ASN A 116 -3.24 -20.19 -9.49
CA ASN A 116 -4.54 -20.86 -9.50
C ASN A 116 -5.61 -20.01 -10.17
N VAL A 117 -5.55 -18.69 -9.95
CA VAL A 117 -6.35 -17.68 -10.65
C VAL A 117 -6.00 -17.71 -12.16
N GLY A 118 -4.73 -17.64 -12.55
CA GLY A 118 -4.31 -17.54 -13.95
C GLY A 118 -4.49 -18.80 -14.80
N ASN A 119 -4.43 -19.99 -14.19
CA ASN A 119 -4.37 -21.29 -14.89
C ASN A 119 -5.69 -22.07 -14.88
N ASP A 120 -6.84 -21.43 -14.64
CA ASP A 120 -8.17 -22.07 -14.72
C ASP A 120 -8.38 -22.78 -16.08
N PRO A 121 -8.31 -24.12 -16.13
CA PRO A 121 -8.24 -24.87 -17.39
C PRO A 121 -9.56 -24.96 -18.14
N GLU A 122 -10.70 -24.75 -17.45
CA GLU A 122 -12.03 -24.97 -18.00
C GLU A 122 -12.73 -23.65 -18.39
N GLY A 123 -12.15 -22.51 -18.01
CA GLY A 123 -12.83 -21.22 -18.09
C GLY A 123 -14.07 -21.16 -17.20
N ASP A 124 -14.27 -22.18 -16.35
CA ASP A 124 -15.31 -22.26 -15.34
C ASP A 124 -14.83 -21.49 -14.12
N ARG A 125 -15.16 -20.19 -14.12
CA ARG A 125 -14.67 -19.20 -13.14
C ARG A 125 -15.24 -19.39 -11.73
N THR A 126 -15.70 -20.59 -11.39
CA THR A 126 -16.35 -20.99 -10.13
C THR A 126 -15.34 -21.33 -9.04
N HIS A 127 -14.14 -21.84 -9.39
CA HIS A 127 -13.12 -22.28 -8.41
C HIS A 127 -12.20 -21.18 -7.87
N TRP A 128 -12.31 -19.95 -8.37
CA TRP A 128 -11.46 -18.80 -7.99
C TRP A 128 -11.62 -18.43 -6.50
N SER A 129 -12.77 -18.80 -5.93
CA SER A 129 -13.07 -18.62 -4.53
C SER A 129 -12.52 -19.71 -3.60
N ASP A 130 -12.02 -20.82 -4.12
CA ASP A 130 -11.70 -21.99 -3.30
C ASP A 130 -10.39 -21.80 -2.51
N GLY A 131 -9.52 -20.91 -2.98
CA GLY A 131 -8.35 -20.44 -2.23
C GLY A 131 -8.64 -19.30 -1.25
N LEU A 132 -9.86 -18.76 -1.25
CA LEU A 132 -10.24 -17.60 -0.44
C LEU A 132 -10.75 -18.04 0.95
N PRO A 133 -10.35 -17.35 2.03
CA PRO A 133 -11.00 -17.46 3.33
C PRO A 133 -12.51 -17.22 3.27
N GLU A 134 -13.27 -17.94 4.10
CA GLU A 134 -14.73 -17.76 4.26
C GLU A 134 -15.10 -16.40 4.89
N ASP A 135 -14.19 -15.80 5.66
CA ASP A 135 -14.36 -14.53 6.37
C ASP A 135 -14.10 -13.28 5.50
N GLY A 136 -14.07 -13.45 4.17
CA GLY A 136 -14.10 -12.36 3.20
C GLY A 136 -12.72 -11.92 2.76
N VAL A 137 -12.44 -12.10 1.47
CA VAL A 137 -11.31 -11.46 0.80
C VAL A 137 -11.78 -10.21 0.10
N GLY A 138 -11.13 -9.09 0.37
CA GLY A 138 -11.35 -7.85 -0.37
C GLY A 138 -10.35 -7.69 -1.49
N ARG A 139 -10.75 -7.82 -2.76
CA ARG A 139 -9.99 -7.27 -3.89
C ARG A 139 -10.62 -5.97 -4.34
N ILE A 140 -9.83 -4.91 -4.42
CA ILE A 140 -10.31 -3.63 -4.96
C ILE A 140 -9.27 -2.95 -5.85
N ASN A 141 -9.74 -2.54 -7.01
CA ASN A 141 -9.08 -1.63 -7.92
C ASN A 141 -9.44 -0.20 -7.51
N LEU A 142 -8.57 0.50 -6.80
CA LEU A 142 -8.96 1.76 -6.16
C LEU A 142 -9.32 2.90 -7.13
N PRO A 143 -8.66 3.06 -8.29
CA PRO A 143 -9.01 4.17 -9.17
C PRO A 143 -10.37 4.05 -9.85
N THR A 144 -10.95 2.84 -9.95
CA THR A 144 -12.27 2.60 -10.55
C THR A 144 -13.29 2.05 -9.54
N LEU A 145 -12.85 1.71 -8.33
CA LEU A 145 -13.62 1.01 -7.30
C LEU A 145 -14.28 -0.28 -7.79
N THR A 146 -13.70 -0.92 -8.81
CA THR A 146 -14.13 -2.25 -9.24
C THR A 146 -13.48 -3.32 -8.36
N GLY A 147 -14.21 -4.36 -8.00
CA GLY A 147 -13.72 -5.36 -7.07
C GLY A 147 -14.83 -6.19 -6.43
N GLY A 148 -14.49 -6.85 -5.33
CA GLY A 148 -15.40 -7.60 -4.48
C GLY A 148 -14.83 -7.75 -3.06
N PHE A 149 -15.71 -7.75 -2.05
CA PHE A 149 -15.34 -7.85 -0.64
C PHE A 149 -15.75 -9.18 0.01
N ASP A 150 -16.61 -9.93 -0.66
CA ASP A 150 -17.09 -11.24 -0.28
C ASP A 150 -16.89 -12.23 -1.43
N LYS A 151 -17.22 -13.49 -1.18
CA LYS A 151 -17.10 -14.56 -2.16
C LYS A 151 -17.87 -14.26 -3.45
N ASP A 152 -19.13 -13.86 -3.32
CA ASP A 152 -20.03 -13.63 -4.45
C ASP A 152 -19.59 -12.41 -5.29
N GLY A 153 -19.21 -11.33 -4.63
CA GLY A 153 -18.70 -10.12 -5.27
C GLY A 153 -17.37 -10.36 -5.99
N LEU A 154 -16.47 -11.15 -5.39
CA LEU A 154 -15.23 -11.54 -6.07
C LEU A 154 -15.48 -12.44 -7.27
N GLN A 155 -16.36 -13.44 -7.14
CA GLN A 155 -16.75 -14.28 -8.27
C GLN A 155 -17.34 -13.44 -9.41
N ALA A 156 -18.24 -12.49 -9.10
CA ALA A 156 -18.79 -11.58 -10.09
C ALA A 156 -17.71 -10.70 -10.75
N PHE A 157 -16.78 -10.15 -9.97
CA PHE A 157 -15.68 -9.36 -10.48
C PHE A 157 -14.80 -10.16 -11.46
N TYR A 158 -14.37 -11.37 -11.09
CA TYR A 158 -13.53 -12.20 -11.96
C TYR A 158 -14.29 -12.70 -13.19
N ARG A 159 -15.57 -13.07 -13.03
CA ARG A 159 -16.41 -13.52 -14.12
C ARG A 159 -16.71 -12.41 -15.13
N ASP A 160 -17.13 -11.24 -14.65
CA ASP A 160 -17.76 -10.23 -15.51
C ASP A 160 -16.81 -9.08 -15.88
N LEU A 161 -15.84 -8.76 -15.02
CA LEU A 161 -15.01 -7.55 -15.19
C LEU A 161 -13.57 -7.88 -15.62
N PHE A 162 -12.88 -8.78 -14.90
CA PHE A 162 -11.46 -9.07 -15.14
C PHE A 162 -11.23 -10.21 -16.13
N GLY A 163 -11.82 -11.37 -15.90
CA GLY A 163 -11.58 -12.60 -16.67
C GLY A 163 -11.74 -12.47 -18.19
N PRO A 164 -12.76 -11.75 -18.71
CA PRO A 164 -12.93 -11.56 -20.15
C PRO A 164 -11.74 -10.90 -20.85
N THR A 165 -10.97 -10.07 -20.15
CA THR A 165 -9.90 -9.24 -20.73
C THR A 165 -8.52 -9.51 -20.13
N ALA A 166 -8.39 -10.45 -19.18
CA ALA A 166 -7.14 -10.77 -18.50
C ALA A 166 -5.98 -11.10 -19.46
N HIS A 167 -6.26 -11.86 -20.52
CA HIS A 167 -5.28 -12.27 -21.55
C HIS A 167 -4.71 -11.10 -22.38
N MET A 168 -5.38 -9.94 -22.37
CA MET A 168 -4.94 -8.73 -23.09
C MET A 168 -3.87 -7.96 -22.30
N ILE A 169 -3.75 -8.24 -21.00
CA ILE A 169 -2.94 -7.50 -20.06
C ILE A 169 -1.56 -8.14 -19.99
N ARG A 170 -0.52 -7.31 -20.11
CA ARG A 170 0.87 -7.69 -19.88
C ARG A 170 1.35 -6.99 -18.63
N ALA A 171 1.79 -7.76 -17.64
CA ALA A 171 2.40 -7.24 -16.43
C ALA A 171 3.86 -7.65 -16.38
N LYS A 172 4.75 -6.70 -16.07
CA LYS A 172 6.17 -6.93 -15.76
C LYS A 172 6.41 -6.51 -14.32
N LEU A 173 6.82 -7.45 -13.48
CA LEU A 173 7.25 -7.15 -12.10
C LEU A 173 8.52 -6.31 -12.14
N ILE A 174 8.51 -5.18 -11.43
CA ILE A 174 9.64 -4.26 -11.29
C ILE A 174 10.30 -4.47 -9.94
N SER A 175 9.49 -4.43 -8.88
CA SER A 175 9.99 -4.63 -7.52
C SER A 175 8.96 -5.38 -6.67
N ARG A 176 9.46 -6.08 -5.64
CA ARG A 176 8.64 -6.79 -4.65
C ARG A 176 9.18 -6.52 -3.25
N THR A 177 8.31 -6.09 -2.35
CA THR A 177 8.62 -5.93 -0.92
C THR A 177 7.76 -6.87 -0.08
N VAL A 178 8.41 -7.68 0.75
CA VAL A 178 7.74 -8.65 1.62
C VAL A 178 7.80 -8.18 3.07
N GLY A 179 6.62 -7.93 3.65
CA GLY A 179 6.44 -7.59 5.06
C GLY A 179 6.08 -8.81 5.92
N ALA A 180 5.69 -8.57 7.17
CA ALA A 180 5.28 -9.65 8.06
C ALA A 180 3.91 -10.28 7.70
N THR A 181 3.05 -9.50 7.03
CA THR A 181 1.65 -9.85 6.74
C THR A 181 1.22 -9.48 5.33
N GLN A 182 2.12 -8.96 4.49
CA GLN A 182 1.76 -8.48 3.16
C GLN A 182 2.92 -8.56 2.17
N VAL A 183 2.58 -8.67 0.90
CA VAL A 183 3.49 -8.54 -0.25
C VAL A 183 3.05 -7.30 -1.03
N VAL A 184 4.00 -6.44 -1.38
CA VAL A 184 3.78 -5.26 -2.23
C VAL A 184 4.54 -5.48 -3.53
N ASP A 185 3.81 -5.57 -4.63
CA ASP A 185 4.32 -5.72 -5.98
C ASP A 185 4.19 -4.39 -6.72
N GLU A 186 5.29 -3.88 -7.25
CA GLU A 186 5.30 -2.78 -8.24
C GLU A 186 5.49 -3.38 -9.63
N MET A 187 4.62 -3.04 -10.55
CA MET A 187 4.58 -3.63 -11.89
C MET A 187 4.38 -2.55 -12.95
N ILE A 188 4.92 -2.78 -14.14
CA ILE A 188 4.43 -2.09 -15.33
C ILE A 188 3.35 -2.94 -15.99
N VAL A 189 2.17 -2.35 -16.15
CA VAL A 189 1.05 -2.95 -16.86
C VAL A 189 0.89 -2.27 -18.22
N SER A 190 0.79 -3.08 -19.27
CA SER A 190 0.49 -2.61 -20.61
C SER A 190 -0.58 -3.44 -21.30
N PHE A 191 -1.36 -2.78 -22.15
CA PHE A 191 -2.39 -3.40 -22.97
C PHE A 191 -2.72 -2.49 -24.15
N LYS A 192 -3.37 -3.05 -25.17
CA LYS A 192 -4.03 -2.28 -26.21
C LYS A 192 -5.53 -2.21 -25.90
N HIS A 193 -6.11 -1.02 -25.93
CA HIS A 193 -7.53 -0.82 -25.65
C HIS A 193 -8.37 -1.10 -26.90
N ASP A 194 -8.42 -2.36 -27.34
CA ASP A 194 -9.21 -2.83 -28.49
C ASP A 194 -10.45 -3.68 -28.12
N ALA A 195 -10.74 -3.79 -26.82
CA ALA A 195 -12.00 -4.28 -26.26
C ALA A 195 -12.42 -3.41 -25.06
N VAL A 196 -13.66 -3.55 -24.58
CA VAL A 196 -14.09 -2.91 -23.33
C VAL A 196 -13.40 -3.63 -22.17
N ILE A 197 -12.61 -2.91 -21.38
CA ILE A 197 -11.87 -3.46 -20.23
C ILE A 197 -12.46 -2.88 -18.94
N GLU A 198 -13.54 -3.52 -18.46
CA GLU A 198 -14.40 -2.95 -17.42
C GLU A 198 -13.69 -2.61 -16.11
N TRP A 199 -12.67 -3.39 -15.73
CA TRP A 199 -11.99 -3.20 -14.45
C TRP A 199 -11.05 -1.98 -14.42
N ILE A 200 -10.55 -1.52 -15.57
CA ILE A 200 -9.64 -0.36 -15.69
C ILE A 200 -10.29 0.86 -16.36
N LEU A 201 -11.17 0.62 -17.33
CA LEU A 201 -11.89 1.62 -18.11
C LEU A 201 -13.38 1.25 -18.20
N PRO A 202 -14.12 1.32 -17.07
CA PRO A 202 -15.51 0.90 -17.02
C PRO A 202 -16.35 1.58 -18.11
N ARG A 203 -17.03 0.78 -18.94
CA ARG A 203 -17.92 1.23 -20.04
C ARG A 203 -17.29 2.11 -21.12
N VAL A 204 -15.96 2.23 -21.17
CA VAL A 204 -15.30 3.01 -22.22
C VAL A 204 -15.17 2.14 -23.48
N PRO A 205 -15.65 2.60 -24.64
CA PRO A 205 -15.50 1.85 -25.89
C PRO A 205 -14.02 1.72 -26.31
N PRO A 206 -13.67 0.67 -27.08
CA PRO A 206 -12.32 0.49 -27.61
C PRO A 206 -11.79 1.73 -28.33
N THR A 207 -10.62 2.22 -27.94
CA THR A 207 -9.99 3.39 -28.57
C THR A 207 -8.86 3.01 -29.53
N GLY A 208 -8.44 1.74 -29.51
CA GLY A 208 -7.32 1.21 -30.29
C GLY A 208 -5.95 1.73 -29.83
N LYS A 209 -5.88 2.49 -28.73
CA LYS A 209 -4.65 3.06 -28.18
C LYS A 209 -3.93 2.06 -27.27
N ASN A 210 -2.61 2.16 -27.22
CA ASN A 210 -1.81 1.43 -26.25
C ASN A 210 -1.82 2.20 -24.94
N VAL A 211 -1.93 1.45 -23.84
CA VAL A 211 -1.79 1.97 -22.49
C VAL A 211 -0.59 1.30 -21.83
N ARG A 212 0.21 2.08 -21.10
CA ARG A 212 1.34 1.64 -20.30
C ARG A 212 1.39 2.49 -19.02
N ILE A 213 1.25 1.85 -17.86
CA ILE A 213 1.20 2.51 -16.56
C ILE A 213 1.94 1.72 -15.47
N PRO A 214 2.55 2.39 -14.48
CA PRO A 214 2.89 1.76 -13.21
C PRO A 214 1.63 1.33 -12.47
N MET A 215 1.68 0.17 -11.83
CA MET A 215 0.63 -0.38 -10.98
C MET A 215 1.24 -0.97 -9.72
N VAL A 216 0.65 -0.67 -8.57
CA VAL A 216 1.06 -1.25 -7.28
C VAL A 216 -0.04 -2.19 -6.79
N SER A 217 0.28 -3.45 -6.57
CA SER A 217 -0.59 -4.42 -5.88
C SER A 217 -0.11 -4.63 -4.45
N ILE A 218 -1.02 -4.53 -3.49
CA ILE A 218 -0.75 -4.81 -2.08
C ILE A 218 -1.62 -5.99 -1.65
N VAL A 219 -0.98 -7.14 -1.45
CA VAL A 219 -1.62 -8.40 -1.10
C VAL A 219 -1.37 -8.69 0.38
N ALA A 220 -2.44 -8.76 1.16
CA ALA A 220 -2.36 -9.17 2.56
C ALA A 220 -2.51 -10.68 2.69
N VAL A 221 -1.75 -11.29 3.59
CA VAL A 221 -1.79 -12.72 3.89
C VAL A 221 -2.04 -12.92 5.38
N LYS A 222 -3.04 -13.75 5.70
CA LYS A 222 -3.33 -14.19 7.07
C LYS A 222 -3.49 -15.70 7.06
N ALA A 223 -2.89 -16.37 8.05
CA ALA A 223 -2.95 -17.82 8.21
C ALA A 223 -2.67 -18.63 6.91
N GLY A 224 -1.76 -18.15 6.07
CA GLY A 224 -1.40 -18.80 4.81
C GLY A 224 -2.36 -18.66 3.65
N ARG A 225 -3.27 -17.69 3.72
CA ARG A 225 -4.17 -17.37 2.62
C ARG A 225 -4.11 -15.89 2.30
N CYS A 226 -4.23 -15.55 1.02
CA CYS A 226 -4.47 -14.19 0.60
C CYS A 226 -5.83 -13.74 1.13
N VAL A 227 -5.87 -12.61 1.84
CA VAL A 227 -7.08 -12.08 2.48
C VAL A 227 -7.51 -10.72 1.95
N SER A 228 -6.64 -10.02 1.22
CA SER A 228 -7.05 -8.84 0.48
C SER A 228 -6.02 -8.51 -0.60
N GLU A 229 -6.47 -7.90 -1.68
CA GLU A 229 -5.62 -7.28 -2.68
C GLU A 229 -6.12 -5.85 -2.95
N ARG A 230 -5.21 -4.87 -2.89
CA ARG A 230 -5.51 -3.49 -3.31
C ARG A 230 -4.62 -3.13 -4.46
N LEU A 231 -5.21 -2.66 -5.56
CA LEU A 231 -4.48 -2.17 -6.72
C LEU A 231 -4.59 -0.65 -6.81
N TYR A 232 -3.43 -0.02 -7.02
CA TYR A 232 -3.27 1.41 -7.22
C TYR A 232 -2.63 1.65 -8.60
N TRP A 233 -3.12 2.67 -9.30
CA TRP A 233 -2.49 3.19 -10.51
C TRP A 233 -2.96 4.63 -10.78
N ASP A 234 -2.30 5.31 -11.72
CA ASP A 234 -2.70 6.65 -12.16
C ASP A 234 -3.76 6.58 -13.26
N GLN A 235 -5.03 6.75 -12.87
CA GLN A 235 -6.15 6.75 -13.82
C GLN A 235 -6.13 7.97 -14.75
N ALA A 236 -5.58 9.11 -14.31
CA ALA A 236 -5.57 10.30 -15.15
C ALA A 236 -4.66 10.07 -16.37
N SER A 237 -3.49 9.47 -16.17
CA SER A 237 -2.61 9.09 -17.29
C SER A 237 -3.21 8.02 -18.19
N VAL A 238 -3.95 7.04 -17.65
CA VAL A 238 -4.70 6.09 -18.50
C VAL A 238 -5.67 6.86 -19.41
N LEU A 239 -6.44 7.82 -18.86
CA LEU A 239 -7.40 8.62 -19.62
C LEU A 239 -6.72 9.52 -20.66
N VAL A 240 -5.52 10.05 -20.38
CA VAL A 240 -4.71 10.80 -21.36
C VAL A 240 -4.31 9.89 -22.52
N GLN A 241 -3.75 8.71 -22.22
CA GLN A 241 -3.27 7.75 -23.21
C GLN A 241 -4.37 7.28 -24.18
N ILE A 242 -5.59 7.08 -23.67
CA ILE A 242 -6.74 6.71 -24.52
C ILE A 242 -7.40 7.90 -25.22
N GLY A 243 -6.97 9.14 -24.95
CA GLY A 243 -7.52 10.37 -25.53
C GLY A 243 -8.83 10.85 -24.93
N MET A 244 -9.24 10.33 -23.77
CA MET A 244 -10.44 10.76 -23.05
C MET A 244 -10.19 12.00 -22.17
N LEU A 245 -8.93 12.25 -21.81
CA LEU A 245 -8.50 13.45 -21.09
C LEU A 245 -7.48 14.23 -21.94
N ASP A 246 -7.83 15.45 -22.34
CA ASP A 246 -6.86 16.40 -22.91
C ASP A 246 -6.34 17.32 -21.79
N PRO A 247 -5.04 17.21 -21.40
CA PRO A 247 -4.46 18.04 -20.35
C PRO A 247 -4.52 19.54 -20.63
N LYS A 248 -4.76 19.98 -21.87
CA LYS A 248 -4.84 21.40 -22.25
C LYS A 248 -6.23 21.99 -22.00
N LEU A 249 -7.26 21.16 -21.81
CA LEU A 249 -8.64 21.60 -21.61
C LEU A 249 -8.90 21.97 -20.14
N ILE A 250 -8.39 23.13 -19.74
CA ILE A 250 -8.57 23.68 -18.40
C ILE A 250 -9.86 24.50 -18.29
N PRO A 251 -10.66 24.37 -17.21
CA PRO A 251 -11.83 25.22 -17.00
C PRO A 251 -11.46 26.70 -16.92
N ASP A 252 -12.29 27.58 -17.48
CA ASP A 252 -11.98 29.02 -17.59
C ASP A 252 -11.76 29.70 -16.23
N SER A 253 -12.40 29.20 -15.16
CA SER A 253 -12.20 29.67 -13.79
C SER A 253 -10.77 29.53 -13.27
N PHE A 254 -9.96 28.65 -13.87
CA PHE A 254 -8.55 28.48 -13.53
C PHE A 254 -7.63 29.33 -14.42
N LYS A 255 -8.02 29.60 -15.68
CA LYS A 255 -7.25 30.45 -16.60
C LYS A 255 -7.12 31.89 -16.08
N SER A 256 -8.17 32.42 -15.46
CA SER A 256 -8.20 33.79 -14.91
C SER A 256 -7.44 33.95 -13.58
N LYS A 257 -7.10 32.85 -12.90
CA LYS A 257 -6.39 32.84 -11.61
C LYS A 257 -4.88 32.66 -11.76
N SER A 258 -4.39 32.33 -12.94
CA SER A 258 -2.96 32.20 -13.21
C SER A 258 -2.30 33.58 -13.24
N LYS A 259 -1.32 33.81 -12.35
CA LYS A 259 -0.45 35.00 -12.41
C LYS A 259 0.53 34.94 -13.61
N GLU A 260 0.84 33.74 -14.08
CA GLU A 260 1.59 33.48 -15.30
C GLU A 260 0.64 33.34 -16.51
N SER A 261 1.19 33.48 -17.73
CA SER A 261 0.42 33.49 -18.98
C SER A 261 -0.65 32.39 -19.04
N PRO A 262 -1.96 32.71 -19.11
CA PRO A 262 -3.07 31.75 -19.13
C PRO A 262 -2.98 30.69 -20.23
N LYS A 263 -2.18 30.98 -21.28
CA LYS A 263 -1.92 30.09 -22.42
C LYS A 263 -1.03 28.89 -22.11
N LYS A 264 -0.35 28.87 -20.95
CA LYS A 264 0.57 27.79 -20.56
C LYS A 264 0.01 26.83 -19.51
N LEU A 265 -1.10 27.19 -18.86
CA LEU A 265 -1.70 26.35 -17.84
C LEU A 265 -2.25 25.07 -18.47
N ARG A 266 -1.80 23.92 -17.96
CA ARG A 266 -2.29 22.58 -18.31
C ARG A 266 -2.53 21.77 -17.03
N MET A 267 -3.27 20.68 -17.14
CA MET A 267 -3.47 19.75 -16.03
C MET A 267 -2.11 19.11 -15.70
N PRO A 268 -1.77 18.96 -14.41
CA PRO A 268 -0.51 18.38 -13.98
C PRO A 268 -0.57 16.84 -14.06
N VAL A 269 -0.73 16.33 -15.28
CA VAL A 269 -0.81 14.91 -15.62
C VAL A 269 0.11 14.64 -16.82
N VAL A 270 0.78 13.50 -16.77
CA VAL A 270 1.69 13.01 -17.81
C VAL A 270 1.05 11.85 -18.57
N ASP A 271 1.65 11.39 -19.65
CA ASP A 271 1.19 10.25 -20.44
C ASP A 271 1.79 8.97 -19.83
N SER A 272 2.65 8.28 -20.58
CA SER A 272 3.30 7.01 -20.26
C SER A 272 4.71 7.20 -19.76
N GLU A 273 5.24 8.43 -19.72
CA GLU A 273 6.62 8.73 -19.29
C GLU A 273 6.89 8.20 -17.88
N GLN A 274 5.88 8.21 -16.99
CA GLN A 274 6.00 7.62 -15.65
C GLN A 274 6.29 6.12 -15.66
N ALA A 275 5.80 5.37 -16.66
CA ALA A 275 6.06 3.94 -16.75
C ALA A 275 7.50 3.65 -17.19
N TYR A 276 8.06 4.47 -18.08
CA TYR A 276 9.46 4.39 -18.47
C TYR A 276 10.38 4.80 -17.32
N ALA A 277 10.05 5.90 -16.62
CA ALA A 277 10.79 6.35 -15.44
C ALA A 277 10.88 5.28 -14.34
N VAL A 278 9.80 4.55 -14.09
CA VAL A 278 9.79 3.45 -13.10
C VAL A 278 10.57 2.23 -13.59
N GLU A 279 10.44 1.86 -14.88
CA GLU A 279 11.10 0.67 -15.42
C GLU A 279 12.61 0.84 -15.60
N GLU A 280 13.02 1.99 -16.11
CA GLU A 280 14.42 2.29 -16.46
C GLU A 280 15.17 2.92 -15.28
N GLY A 281 14.45 3.53 -14.32
CA GLY A 281 15.04 4.05 -13.09
C GLY A 281 16.12 5.08 -13.35
N GLU A 282 17.35 4.79 -12.92
CA GLU A 282 18.52 5.66 -13.12
C GLU A 282 18.96 5.75 -14.59
N ASP A 283 18.62 4.75 -15.42
CA ASP A 283 18.99 4.71 -16.83
C ASP A 283 17.98 5.47 -17.73
N TRP A 284 16.91 6.01 -17.16
CA TRP A 284 15.88 6.73 -17.92
C TRP A 284 16.39 8.09 -18.37
N ASP A 285 16.47 8.35 -19.68
CA ASP A 285 16.97 9.62 -20.25
C ASP A 285 15.87 10.69 -20.45
N GLY A 286 14.69 10.44 -19.91
CA GLY A 286 13.55 11.35 -20.01
C GLY A 286 13.75 12.69 -19.30
N SER A 287 12.95 13.68 -19.70
CA SER A 287 12.98 15.01 -19.06
C SER A 287 12.04 15.07 -17.86
N VAL A 288 12.57 15.48 -16.70
CA VAL A 288 11.78 15.77 -15.50
C VAL A 288 11.45 17.25 -15.38
N ASN A 289 10.48 17.59 -14.51
CA ASN A 289 10.04 18.96 -14.22
C ASN A 289 9.40 19.72 -15.40
N ASN A 290 9.07 19.05 -16.51
CA ASN A 290 8.42 19.66 -17.68
C ASN A 290 7.06 20.33 -17.41
N LEU A 291 6.43 20.04 -16.27
CA LEU A 291 5.16 20.65 -15.85
C LEU A 291 5.36 21.97 -15.08
N VAL A 292 6.60 22.35 -14.78
CA VAL A 292 6.95 23.56 -14.02
C VAL A 292 7.91 24.43 -14.84
N ASP A 293 7.40 25.56 -15.31
CA ASP A 293 8.17 26.52 -16.11
C ASP A 293 9.37 27.10 -15.33
N GLY A 294 10.46 27.42 -16.04
CA GLY A 294 11.59 28.18 -15.50
C GLY A 294 12.60 27.37 -14.67
N LEU A 295 12.31 26.11 -14.37
CA LEU A 295 13.32 25.16 -13.91
C LEU A 295 14.16 24.71 -15.12
N ARG A 296 15.49 24.58 -14.93
CA ARG A 296 16.32 23.92 -15.95
C ARG A 296 15.78 22.51 -16.14
N ASN A 297 15.60 22.07 -17.38
CA ASN A 297 15.42 20.66 -17.68
C ASN A 297 16.62 19.93 -17.06
N ALA A 298 16.38 19.22 -15.96
CA ALA A 298 17.30 18.21 -15.51
C ALA A 298 17.01 17.02 -16.43
N SER A 299 17.79 16.87 -17.48
CA SER A 299 17.95 15.55 -18.08
C SER A 299 18.48 14.65 -16.97
N VAL A 300 17.78 13.55 -16.68
CA VAL A 300 18.38 12.46 -15.92
C VAL A 300 19.52 11.94 -16.82
N SER A 301 20.73 12.00 -16.29
CA SER A 301 21.99 11.94 -17.04
C SER A 301 22.32 10.55 -17.54
#